data_AF-A0A8D8F5E4-F1
#
_entry.id   AF-A0A8D8F5E4-F1
#
_cell.length_a   1.000
_cell.length_b   1.000
_cell.length_c   1.000
_cell.angle_alpha   90.00
_cell.angle_beta   90.00
_cell.angle_gamma   90.00
#
_symmetry.space_group_name_H-M   'P 1'
#
loop_
_entity.id
_entity.type
_entity.pdbx_description
1 polymer ?
#
loop_
_entity_poly.entity_id
_entity_poly.type
_entity_poly.pdbx_seq_one_letter_code
_entity_poly.pdbx_strand_id
1 'polypeptide(L)'
;MSATLPNMGLLVDWLGAEQFRTDFRPIELREMVKMGNCIFDREKKLLRKLEVGEFGEVGRDQDQVAQLCLETILEGCSVIVFCPSKDWCEKLALHLAEFIYKALKVEGELGEKMRLQMDQGKMEQALARLKNCPVGLDSVLGKTAGYGCVYHHAGLTADERDIIESCFREGTLRVIVATSTLSSGVNLPARRVIIRTPMFGGAPMNALTYRQMIGRAGRKGRDVLGESILMCDGQNARAGWELVRAELKPIASCLDGDGHSHLKRAILEIIASGVASTTEDLERFVNCTLFSCEKQRPFRFDIESLNQGSSLRQQHRHSEEDPEAESDPISACVRFLLQYEFIRLQQHSTTGESLLVATQLGGACLAASMAPRDGFLLFSELQKAR
;
A
#
# COMPACT_ATOMS: atom_id res chain seq x y z
N MET A 1 6.63 -14.53 -5.43
CA MET A 1 5.54 -14.70 -4.47
C MET A 1 4.67 -13.46 -4.48
N SER A 2 3.34 -13.59 -4.48
CA SER A 2 2.39 -12.48 -4.49
C SER A 2 1.17 -12.81 -3.64
N ALA A 3 0.31 -11.82 -3.39
CA ALA A 3 -1.07 -12.10 -2.97
C ALA A 3 -1.83 -12.84 -4.09
N THR A 4 -3.02 -13.37 -3.78
CA THR A 4 -3.89 -14.02 -4.78
C THR A 4 -4.44 -12.98 -5.75
N LEU A 5 -3.86 -12.91 -6.94
CA LEU A 5 -4.27 -11.99 -8.02
C LEU A 5 -5.23 -12.71 -8.98
N PRO A 6 -6.21 -12.01 -9.57
CA PRO A 6 -7.18 -12.64 -10.46
C PRO A 6 -6.58 -13.06 -11.81
N ASN A 7 -5.63 -12.29 -12.36
CA ASN A 7 -4.98 -12.53 -13.64
C ASN A 7 -3.55 -13.07 -13.49
N MET A 8 -3.34 -14.04 -12.60
CA MET A 8 -2.02 -14.67 -12.43
C MET A 8 -1.46 -15.30 -13.71
N GLY A 9 -2.33 -15.79 -14.60
CA GLY A 9 -1.91 -16.35 -15.90
C GLY A 9 -1.07 -15.37 -16.71
N LEU A 10 -1.41 -14.07 -16.68
CA LEU A 10 -0.62 -13.03 -17.35
C LEU A 10 0.83 -12.97 -16.86
N LEU A 11 1.06 -13.11 -15.54
CA LEU A 11 2.41 -13.11 -14.98
C LEU A 11 3.16 -14.40 -15.28
N VAL A 12 2.46 -15.53 -15.31
CA VAL A 12 3.01 -16.86 -15.64
C VAL A 12 3.54 -16.83 -17.07
N ASP A 13 2.72 -16.35 -18.01
CA ASP A 13 3.08 -16.22 -19.42
C ASP A 13 4.22 -15.22 -19.62
N TRP A 14 4.13 -14.05 -18.99
CA TRP A 14 5.16 -13.01 -19.10
C TRP A 14 6.53 -13.46 -18.56
N LEU A 15 6.56 -14.12 -17.39
CA LEU A 15 7.80 -14.52 -16.74
C LEU A 15 8.31 -15.89 -17.21
N GLY A 16 7.54 -16.62 -18.03
CA GLY A 16 7.83 -18.01 -18.39
C GLY A 16 7.95 -18.91 -17.16
N ALA A 17 7.14 -18.65 -16.13
CA ALA A 17 7.28 -19.26 -14.81
C ALA A 17 6.26 -20.39 -14.57
N GLU A 18 6.55 -21.31 -13.66
CA GLU A 18 5.53 -22.25 -13.16
C GLU A 18 4.64 -21.58 -12.12
N GLN A 19 3.35 -21.95 -12.11
CA GLN A 19 2.37 -21.41 -11.17
C GLN A 19 2.11 -22.39 -10.02
N PHE A 20 2.25 -21.89 -8.79
CA PHE A 20 1.71 -22.55 -7.59
C PHE A 20 0.69 -21.63 -6.91
N ARG A 21 -0.54 -22.12 -6.75
CA ARG A 21 -1.63 -21.42 -6.05
C ARG A 21 -2.11 -22.28 -4.89
N THR A 22 -2.21 -21.67 -3.72
CA THR A 22 -2.83 -22.27 -2.54
C THR A 22 -3.62 -21.21 -1.79
N ASP A 23 -4.78 -21.59 -1.29
CA ASP A 23 -5.59 -20.78 -0.38
C ASP A 23 -5.35 -21.20 1.09
N PHE A 24 -4.35 -22.05 1.33
CA PHE A 24 -3.99 -22.52 2.68
C PHE A 24 -3.56 -21.35 3.56
N ARG A 25 -4.29 -21.14 4.65
CA ARG A 25 -3.96 -20.21 5.72
C ARG A 25 -3.82 -20.98 7.03
N PRO A 26 -2.66 -20.95 7.72
CA PRO A 26 -2.46 -21.70 8.96
C PRO A 26 -3.44 -21.36 10.08
N ILE A 27 -3.86 -20.10 10.16
CA ILE A 27 -4.84 -19.60 11.12
C ILE A 27 -6.05 -19.10 10.34
N GLU A 28 -7.21 -19.67 10.58
CA GLU A 28 -8.45 -19.27 9.93
C GLU A 28 -8.76 -17.80 10.21
N LEU A 29 -9.19 -17.07 9.17
CA LEU A 29 -9.60 -15.67 9.29
C LEU A 29 -11.12 -15.57 9.24
N ARG A 30 -11.70 -15.03 10.32
CA ARG A 30 -13.10 -14.67 10.39
C ARG A 30 -13.29 -13.19 10.07
N GLU A 31 -13.76 -12.90 8.86
CA GLU A 31 -14.11 -11.56 8.41
C GLU A 31 -15.53 -11.18 8.89
N MET A 32 -15.63 -10.06 9.58
CA MET A 32 -16.87 -9.59 10.19
C MET A 32 -17.09 -8.09 9.94
N VAL A 33 -18.36 -7.69 9.93
CA VAL A 33 -18.80 -6.29 9.83
C VAL A 33 -19.63 -5.95 11.05
N LYS A 34 -19.29 -4.87 11.75
CA LYS A 34 -20.06 -4.35 12.88
C LYS A 34 -20.90 -3.15 12.42
N MET A 35 -22.21 -3.21 12.68
CA MET A 35 -23.14 -2.09 12.49
C MET A 35 -23.95 -1.88 13.77
N GLY A 36 -23.84 -0.70 14.37
CA GLY A 36 -24.34 -0.46 15.73
C GLY A 36 -23.78 -1.52 16.68
N ASN A 37 -24.65 -2.20 17.42
CA ASN A 37 -24.26 -3.25 18.38
C ASN A 37 -24.23 -4.66 17.76
N CYS A 38 -24.49 -4.81 16.46
CA CYS A 38 -24.57 -6.12 15.81
C CYS A 38 -23.31 -6.41 14.99
N ILE A 39 -22.76 -7.61 15.14
CA ILE A 39 -21.65 -8.13 14.35
C ILE A 39 -22.20 -9.19 13.40
N PHE A 40 -21.89 -9.04 12.12
CA PHE A 40 -22.33 -9.89 11.02
C PHE A 40 -21.12 -10.55 10.34
N ASP A 41 -21.34 -11.69 9.70
CA ASP A 41 -20.35 -12.29 8.79
C ASP A 41 -20.39 -11.65 7.39
N ARG A 42 -19.54 -12.14 6.47
CA ARG A 42 -19.48 -11.73 5.06
C ARG A 42 -20.81 -11.89 4.30
N GLU A 43 -21.66 -12.81 4.73
CA GLU A 43 -22.96 -13.15 4.14
C GLU A 43 -24.12 -12.31 4.73
N LYS A 44 -23.83 -11.39 5.66
CA LYS A 44 -24.80 -10.58 6.42
C LYS A 44 -25.61 -11.38 7.43
N LYS A 45 -25.17 -12.58 7.81
CA LYS A 45 -25.78 -13.33 8.91
C LYS A 45 -25.29 -12.75 10.23
N LEU A 46 -26.23 -12.51 11.14
CA LEU A 46 -25.92 -12.03 12.48
C LEU A 46 -25.11 -13.11 13.23
N LEU A 47 -23.93 -12.74 13.72
CA LEU A 47 -23.05 -13.61 14.49
C LEU A 47 -23.17 -13.38 15.99
N ARG A 48 -23.15 -12.11 16.41
CA ARG A 48 -23.15 -11.70 17.82
C ARG A 48 -23.79 -10.32 17.94
N LYS A 49 -24.51 -10.10 19.04
CA LYS A 49 -24.86 -8.75 19.51
C LYS A 49 -23.92 -8.40 20.66
N LEU A 50 -23.28 -7.25 20.57
CA LEU A 50 -22.50 -6.68 21.67
C LEU A 50 -23.47 -6.04 22.65
N GLU A 51 -23.69 -6.72 23.76
CA GLU A 51 -24.36 -6.15 24.91
C GLU A 51 -23.42 -5.15 25.59
N VAL A 52 -23.99 -4.18 26.33
CA VAL A 52 -23.21 -3.30 27.19
C VAL A 52 -22.46 -4.20 28.17
N GLY A 53 -21.14 -4.29 28.00
CA GLY A 53 -20.34 -5.34 28.61
C GLY A 53 -20.29 -5.27 30.14
N GLU A 54 -19.66 -6.29 30.73
CA GLU A 54 -19.37 -6.40 32.19
C GLU A 54 -18.57 -5.21 32.75
N PHE A 55 -17.98 -4.38 31.87
CA PHE A 55 -17.27 -3.15 32.21
C PHE A 55 -18.19 -1.93 32.41
N GLY A 56 -19.52 -2.12 32.38
CA GLY A 56 -20.55 -1.08 32.57
C GLY A 56 -20.80 -0.24 31.31
N GLU A 57 -21.69 0.75 31.41
CA GLU A 57 -21.71 1.88 30.46
C GLU A 57 -20.35 2.58 30.59
N VAL A 58 -19.38 2.14 29.80
CA VAL A 58 -18.09 2.80 29.70
C VAL A 58 -18.35 4.12 28.98
N GLY A 59 -18.80 5.10 29.78
CA GLY A 59 -19.33 6.36 29.29
C GLY A 59 -18.33 6.96 28.30
N ARG A 60 -18.78 7.06 27.04
CA ARG A 60 -18.09 7.56 25.82
C ARG A 60 -17.61 6.53 24.79
N ASP A 61 -17.69 5.21 25.00
CA ASP A 61 -17.37 4.25 23.92
C ASP A 61 -18.54 4.06 22.93
N GLN A 62 -18.88 5.11 22.19
CA GLN A 62 -20.05 5.15 21.28
C GLN A 62 -20.05 3.98 20.28
N ASP A 63 -18.87 3.53 19.87
CA ASP A 63 -18.67 2.51 18.85
C ASP A 63 -18.24 1.16 19.42
N GLN A 64 -18.16 1.00 20.74
CA GLN A 64 -17.74 -0.25 21.41
C GLN A 64 -16.34 -0.75 20.98
N VAL A 65 -15.45 0.17 20.61
CA VAL A 65 -14.08 -0.17 20.20
C VAL A 65 -13.26 -0.59 21.40
N ALA A 66 -13.41 0.12 22.52
CA ALA A 66 -12.72 -0.19 23.76
C ALA A 66 -13.20 -1.53 24.30
N GLN A 67 -14.52 -1.80 24.27
CA GLN A 67 -15.07 -3.11 24.65
C GLN A 67 -14.39 -4.26 23.87
N LEU A 68 -14.30 -4.16 22.54
CA LEU A 68 -13.64 -5.19 21.72
C LEU A 68 -12.15 -5.34 22.02
N CYS A 69 -11.46 -4.24 22.36
CA CYS A 69 -10.05 -4.28 22.76
C CYS A 69 -9.88 -4.95 24.13
N LEU A 70 -10.70 -4.58 25.12
CA LEU A 70 -10.66 -5.14 26.47
C LEU A 70 -10.98 -6.64 26.48
N GLU A 71 -11.98 -7.08 25.72
CA GLU A 71 -12.27 -8.51 25.50
C GLU A 71 -11.04 -9.25 24.97
N THR A 72 -10.32 -8.65 24.02
CA THR A 72 -9.11 -9.27 23.43
C THR A 72 -7.96 -9.33 24.43
N ILE A 73 -7.80 -8.30 25.28
CA ILE A 73 -6.76 -8.28 26.33
C ILE A 73 -7.07 -9.34 27.39
N LEU A 74 -8.32 -9.51 27.79
CA LEU A 74 -8.75 -10.54 28.75
C LEU A 74 -8.43 -11.97 28.25
N GLU A 75 -8.52 -12.20 26.94
CA GLU A 75 -8.09 -13.44 26.29
C GLU A 75 -6.55 -13.60 26.26
N GLY A 76 -5.79 -12.68 26.84
CA GLY A 76 -4.33 -12.64 26.79
C GLY A 76 -3.75 -12.35 25.41
N CYS A 77 -4.58 -11.80 24.53
CA CYS A 77 -4.28 -11.58 23.12
C CYS A 77 -3.96 -10.11 22.83
N SER A 78 -3.57 -9.82 21.59
CA SER A 78 -3.28 -8.46 21.13
C SER A 78 -4.20 -8.06 19.98
N VAL A 79 -4.42 -6.75 19.85
CA VAL A 79 -5.33 -6.15 18.86
C VAL A 79 -4.65 -5.00 18.11
N ILE A 80 -4.92 -4.92 16.81
CA ILE A 80 -4.55 -3.77 15.97
C ILE A 80 -5.83 -3.04 15.55
N VAL A 81 -5.88 -1.73 15.76
CA VAL A 81 -6.99 -0.87 15.37
C VAL A 81 -6.55 0.08 14.27
N PHE A 82 -7.08 -0.08 13.06
CA PHE A 82 -6.77 0.79 11.92
C PHE A 82 -7.71 2.00 11.86
N CYS A 83 -7.11 3.18 11.73
CA CYS A 83 -7.76 4.48 11.62
C CYS A 83 -7.37 5.20 10.32
N PRO A 84 -8.22 6.13 9.82
CA PRO A 84 -8.00 6.81 8.55
C PRO A 84 -7.01 7.97 8.62
N SER A 85 -6.76 8.57 9.80
CA SER A 85 -5.84 9.70 9.97
C SER A 85 -4.96 9.55 11.22
N LYS A 86 -3.83 10.28 11.21
CA LYS A 86 -2.85 10.32 12.31
C LYS A 86 -3.49 10.81 13.60
N ASP A 87 -4.20 11.94 13.55
CA ASP A 87 -4.92 12.53 14.67
C ASP A 87 -5.94 11.56 15.30
N TRP A 88 -6.60 10.75 14.48
CA TRP A 88 -7.54 9.75 15.00
C TRP A 88 -6.82 8.64 15.73
N CYS A 89 -5.64 8.21 15.27
CA CYS A 89 -4.82 7.23 15.98
C CYS A 89 -4.45 7.72 17.37
N GLU A 90 -3.92 8.95 17.47
CA GLU A 90 -3.50 9.53 18.74
C GLU A 90 -4.67 9.71 19.72
N LYS A 91 -5.79 10.29 19.26
CA LYS A 91 -6.99 10.49 20.08
C LYS A 91 -7.59 9.17 20.56
N LEU A 92 -7.66 8.18 19.67
CA LEU A 92 -8.20 6.87 20.02
C LEU A 92 -7.26 6.13 20.96
N ALA A 93 -5.94 6.22 20.80
CA ALA A 93 -4.98 5.62 21.72
C ALA A 93 -5.10 6.20 23.14
N LEU A 94 -5.27 7.52 23.28
CA LEU A 94 -5.56 8.16 24.57
C LEU A 94 -6.84 7.62 25.20
N HIS A 95 -7.91 7.53 24.41
CA HIS A 95 -9.21 7.05 24.89
C HIS A 95 -9.16 5.58 25.32
N LEU A 96 -8.50 4.72 24.52
CA LEU A 96 -8.31 3.30 24.84
C LEU A 96 -7.45 3.12 26.10
N ALA A 97 -6.39 3.91 26.26
CA ALA A 97 -5.57 3.88 27.47
C ALA A 97 -6.36 4.27 28.73
N GLU A 98 -7.25 5.28 28.63
CA GLU A 98 -8.15 5.65 29.73
C GLU A 98 -9.07 4.49 30.12
N PHE A 99 -9.63 3.78 29.14
CA PHE A 99 -10.48 2.60 29.41
C PHE A 99 -9.70 1.44 30.01
N ILE A 100 -8.48 1.16 29.50
CA ILE A 100 -7.61 0.12 30.06
C ILE A 100 -7.25 0.46 31.50
N TYR A 101 -6.93 1.71 31.80
CA TYR A 101 -6.68 2.16 33.18
C TYR A 101 -7.89 1.96 34.09
N LYS A 102 -9.09 2.32 33.63
CA LYS A 102 -10.33 2.07 34.40
C LYS A 102 -10.53 0.57 34.64
N ALA A 103 -10.37 -0.25 33.61
CA ALA A 103 -10.49 -1.71 33.71
C ALA A 103 -9.48 -2.33 34.68
N LEU A 104 -8.24 -1.82 34.73
CA LEU A 104 -7.21 -2.25 35.68
C LEU A 104 -7.54 -1.89 37.14
N LYS A 105 -8.36 -0.85 37.35
CA LYS A 105 -8.80 -0.40 38.68
C LYS A 105 -10.08 -1.07 39.17
N VAL A 106 -10.80 -1.80 38.31
CA VAL A 106 -11.97 -2.56 38.73
C VAL A 106 -11.55 -3.59 39.79
N GLU A 107 -12.32 -3.66 40.87
CA GLU A 107 -12.14 -4.66 41.91
C GLU A 107 -12.87 -5.96 41.51
N GLY A 108 -12.37 -7.10 41.97
CA GLY A 108 -12.88 -8.43 41.62
C GLY A 108 -12.12 -9.13 40.49
N GLU A 109 -12.66 -10.27 40.06
CA GLU A 109 -11.99 -11.22 39.17
C GLU A 109 -11.57 -10.61 37.82
N LEU A 110 -12.39 -9.71 37.28
CA LEU A 110 -12.15 -9.03 36.01
C LEU A 110 -10.87 -8.17 36.05
N GLY A 111 -10.72 -7.37 37.11
CA GLY A 111 -9.55 -6.51 37.29
C GLY A 111 -8.29 -7.34 37.58
N GLU A 112 -8.41 -8.44 38.33
CA GLU A 112 -7.29 -9.37 38.57
C GLU A 112 -6.81 -10.01 37.27
N LYS A 113 -7.74 -10.49 36.44
CA LYS A 113 -7.43 -11.01 35.10
C LYS A 113 -6.74 -9.96 34.23
N MET A 114 -7.22 -8.72 34.22
CA MET A 114 -6.57 -7.64 33.47
C MET A 114 -5.14 -7.38 33.94
N ARG A 115 -4.91 -7.31 35.26
CA ARG A 115 -3.58 -7.10 35.85
C ARG A 115 -2.63 -8.26 35.55
N LEU A 116 -3.13 -9.49 35.46
CA LEU A 116 -2.34 -10.66 35.04
C LEU A 116 -1.89 -10.58 33.58
N GLN A 117 -2.73 -10.04 32.69
CA GLN A 117 -2.39 -9.91 31.27
C GLN A 117 -1.47 -8.71 30.97
N MET A 118 -1.44 -7.74 31.87
CA MET A 118 -0.77 -6.45 31.73
C MET A 118 0.40 -6.34 32.72
N ASP A 119 1.59 -6.74 32.27
CA ASP A 119 2.82 -6.66 33.06
C ASP A 119 3.35 -5.22 33.14
N GLN A 120 3.09 -4.57 34.28
CA GLN A 120 3.49 -3.17 34.53
C GLN A 120 5.01 -2.97 34.42
N GLY A 121 5.82 -3.92 34.86
CA GLY A 121 7.28 -3.81 34.79
C GLY A 121 7.78 -3.78 33.35
N LYS A 122 7.22 -4.62 32.47
CA LYS A 122 7.56 -4.59 31.04
C LYS A 122 7.08 -3.32 30.35
N MET A 123 5.91 -2.82 30.70
CA MET A 123 5.38 -1.58 30.13
C MET A 123 6.22 -0.36 30.54
N GLU A 124 6.69 -0.31 31.78
CA GLU A 124 7.63 0.74 32.24
C GLU A 124 8.97 0.66 31.49
N GLN A 125 9.48 -0.54 31.22
CA GLN A 125 10.67 -0.72 30.38
C GLN A 125 10.45 -0.25 28.94
N ALA A 126 9.30 -0.57 28.34
CA ALA A 126 8.94 -0.10 27.00
C ALA A 126 8.89 1.44 26.95
N LEU A 127 8.27 2.06 27.97
CA LEU A 127 8.23 3.51 28.12
C LEU A 127 9.63 4.12 28.29
N ALA A 128 10.51 3.49 29.07
CA ALA A 128 11.89 3.92 29.23
C ALA A 128 12.68 3.86 27.92
N ARG A 129 12.48 2.80 27.11
CA ARG A 129 13.08 2.69 25.77
C ARG A 129 12.64 3.84 24.86
N LEU A 130 11.35 4.15 24.84
CA LEU A 130 10.82 5.28 24.07
C LEU A 130 11.38 6.63 24.56
N LYS A 131 11.54 6.79 25.88
CA LYS A 131 12.12 8.01 26.46
C LYS A 131 13.58 8.24 26.08
N ASN A 132 14.32 7.16 25.82
CA ASN A 132 15.73 7.21 25.43
C ASN A 132 15.94 7.44 23.92
N CYS A 133 14.86 7.57 23.13
CA CYS A 133 14.97 7.96 21.72
C CYS A 133 15.55 9.38 21.57
N PRO A 134 16.31 9.67 20.49
CA PRO A 134 16.91 10.99 20.26
C PRO A 134 15.90 12.15 20.20
N VAL A 135 14.66 11.86 19.79
CA VAL A 135 13.56 12.85 19.68
C VAL A 135 12.89 13.11 21.03
N GLY A 136 13.22 12.32 22.06
CA GLY A 136 12.55 12.33 23.36
C GLY A 136 11.23 11.57 23.34
N LEU A 137 10.53 11.58 24.47
CA LEU A 137 9.26 10.89 24.64
C LEU A 137 8.11 11.75 24.09
N ASP A 138 7.40 11.23 23.10
CA ASP A 138 6.15 11.83 22.64
C ASP A 138 5.11 11.95 23.78
N SER A 139 4.35 13.03 23.77
CA SER A 139 3.39 13.38 24.83
C SER A 139 2.21 12.41 24.94
N VAL A 140 1.78 11.82 23.82
CA VAL A 140 0.69 10.84 23.75
C VAL A 140 1.22 9.45 24.08
N LEU A 141 2.38 9.05 23.52
CA LEU A 141 3.03 7.79 23.89
C LEU A 141 3.35 7.74 25.38
N GLY A 142 3.81 8.84 25.97
CA GLY A 142 4.08 8.94 27.41
C GLY A 142 2.86 8.72 28.30
N LYS A 143 1.65 9.00 27.80
CA LYS A 143 0.39 8.80 28.53
C LYS A 143 -0.23 7.43 28.29
N THR A 144 0.12 6.77 27.18
CA THR A 144 -0.60 5.58 26.68
C THR A 144 0.23 4.30 26.85
N ALA A 145 1.55 4.35 26.60
CA ALA A 145 2.41 3.17 26.59
C ALA A 145 2.47 2.42 27.94
N GLY A 146 2.37 3.15 29.06
CA GLY A 146 2.30 2.57 30.41
C GLY A 146 1.05 1.72 30.66
N TYR A 147 0.04 1.82 29.79
CA TYR A 147 -1.18 1.01 29.80
C TYR A 147 -1.23 0.04 28.61
N GLY A 148 -0.08 -0.26 28.00
CA GLY A 148 0.05 -1.27 26.94
C GLY A 148 -0.70 -0.93 25.65
N CYS A 149 -1.05 0.34 25.47
CA CYS A 149 -1.71 0.88 24.28
C CYS A 149 -0.84 1.96 23.67
N VAL A 150 -0.60 1.92 22.37
CA VAL A 150 0.17 2.95 21.64
C VAL A 150 -0.44 3.23 20.29
N TYR A 151 -0.05 4.34 19.66
CA TYR A 151 -0.36 4.60 18.26
C TYR A 151 0.84 4.33 17.35
N HIS A 152 0.61 4.10 16.05
CA HIS A 152 1.65 3.88 15.05
C HIS A 152 1.29 4.52 13.71
N HIS A 153 2.09 5.48 13.26
CA HIS A 153 1.91 6.12 11.96
C HIS A 153 3.21 6.75 11.45
N ALA A 154 3.23 7.20 10.20
CA ALA A 154 4.40 7.80 9.54
C ALA A 154 4.92 9.11 10.16
N GLY A 155 4.22 9.70 11.15
CA GLY A 155 4.75 10.82 11.95
C GLY A 155 5.77 10.41 13.03
N LEU A 156 5.85 9.12 13.37
CA LEU A 156 6.86 8.59 14.30
C LEU A 156 8.17 8.34 13.56
N THR A 157 9.28 8.49 14.27
CA THR A 157 10.61 8.14 13.76
C THR A 157 10.75 6.64 13.48
N ALA A 158 11.81 6.23 12.77
CA ALA A 158 12.10 4.81 12.59
C ALA A 158 12.36 4.12 13.94
N ASP A 159 13.17 4.73 14.81
CA ASP A 159 13.52 4.18 16.12
C ASP A 159 12.30 3.95 17.01
N GLU A 160 11.36 4.91 17.08
CA GLU A 160 10.12 4.76 17.84
C GLU A 160 9.26 3.61 17.30
N ARG A 161 9.14 3.52 15.97
CA ARG A 161 8.36 2.44 15.32
C ARG A 161 8.98 1.08 15.61
N ASP A 162 10.30 0.96 15.52
CA ASP A 162 11.02 -0.30 15.80
C ASP A 162 10.83 -0.74 17.26
N ILE A 163 10.87 0.20 18.22
CA ILE A 163 10.60 -0.09 19.64
C ILE A 163 9.16 -0.56 19.83
N ILE A 164 8.19 0.16 19.29
CA ILE A 164 6.76 -0.19 19.39
C ILE A 164 6.50 -1.58 18.81
N GLU A 165 7.03 -1.87 17.63
CA GLU A 165 6.85 -3.14 16.94
C GLU A 165 7.53 -4.30 17.68
N SER A 166 8.71 -4.08 18.26
CA SER A 166 9.38 -5.07 19.13
C SER A 166 8.53 -5.38 20.36
N CYS A 167 8.13 -4.34 21.10
CA CYS A 167 7.36 -4.49 22.33
C CYS A 167 5.99 -5.14 22.09
N PHE A 168 5.35 -4.89 20.94
CA PHE A 168 4.10 -5.56 20.58
C PHE A 168 4.30 -7.04 20.22
N ARG A 169 5.38 -7.39 19.50
CA ARG A 169 5.72 -8.77 19.17
C ARG A 169 6.04 -9.61 20.41
N GLU A 170 6.71 -8.98 21.38
CA GLU A 170 7.01 -9.55 22.71
C GLU A 170 5.75 -9.72 23.58
N GLY A 171 4.65 -9.05 23.24
CA GLY A 171 3.39 -9.07 24.01
C GLY A 171 3.39 -8.09 25.19
N THR A 172 4.39 -7.21 25.30
CA THR A 172 4.43 -6.11 26.27
C THR A 172 3.35 -5.08 25.97
N LEU A 173 3.21 -4.71 24.68
CA LEU A 173 2.11 -3.88 24.21
C LEU A 173 1.00 -4.78 23.68
N ARG A 174 -0.25 -4.50 24.08
CA ARG A 174 -1.42 -5.30 23.70
C ARG A 174 -2.29 -4.63 22.64
N VAL A 175 -2.27 -3.30 22.56
CA VAL A 175 -3.09 -2.52 21.63
C VAL A 175 -2.20 -1.60 20.81
N ILE A 176 -2.31 -1.69 19.47
CA ILE A 176 -1.77 -0.69 18.55
C ILE A 176 -2.90 -0.02 17.79
N VAL A 177 -2.91 1.31 17.78
CA VAL A 177 -3.80 2.10 16.93
C VAL A 177 -3.01 2.69 15.76
N ALA A 178 -3.26 2.26 14.53
CA ALA A 178 -2.39 2.58 13.40
C ALA A 178 -3.09 3.15 12.17
N THR A 179 -2.34 3.88 11.35
CA THR A 179 -2.76 4.22 9.99
C THR A 179 -2.52 3.06 9.02
N SER A 180 -3.01 3.17 7.78
CA SER A 180 -2.82 2.16 6.72
C SER A 180 -1.35 1.83 6.44
N THR A 181 -0.41 2.73 6.73
CA THR A 181 1.03 2.51 6.55
C THR A 181 1.56 1.27 7.29
N LEU A 182 0.99 0.89 8.43
CA LEU A 182 1.40 -0.32 9.15
C LEU A 182 1.00 -1.61 8.39
N SER A 183 -0.07 -1.54 7.58
CA SER A 183 -0.55 -2.70 6.81
C SER A 183 0.45 -3.14 5.73
N SER A 184 1.24 -2.21 5.19
CA SER A 184 2.27 -2.44 4.17
C SER A 184 3.65 -2.05 4.70
N GLY A 185 4.34 -2.97 5.39
CA GLY A 185 5.74 -2.71 5.73
C GLY A 185 6.37 -3.67 6.73
N VAL A 186 5.58 -4.30 7.61
CA VAL A 186 6.15 -5.06 8.74
C VAL A 186 5.34 -6.32 9.04
N ASN A 187 6.00 -7.39 9.48
CA ASN A 187 5.33 -8.62 9.89
C ASN A 187 4.88 -8.53 11.35
N LEU A 188 3.74 -7.88 11.58
CA LEU A 188 3.17 -7.67 12.92
C LEU A 188 1.75 -8.24 13.02
N PRO A 189 1.60 -9.55 13.31
CA PRO A 189 0.28 -10.17 13.46
C PRO A 189 -0.34 -9.92 14.85
N ALA A 190 -1.67 -9.88 14.91
CA ALA A 190 -2.47 -9.72 16.12
C ALA A 190 -3.65 -10.70 16.10
N ARG A 191 -4.22 -11.04 17.26
CA ARG A 191 -5.39 -11.95 17.33
C ARG A 191 -6.60 -11.35 16.62
N ARG A 192 -6.81 -10.04 16.83
CA ARG A 192 -7.94 -9.29 16.28
C ARG A 192 -7.44 -8.04 15.55
N VAL A 193 -8.04 -7.75 14.41
CA VAL A 193 -7.89 -6.50 13.67
C VAL A 193 -9.23 -5.80 13.66
N ILE A 194 -9.25 -4.52 14.01
CA ILE A 194 -10.44 -3.66 13.96
C ILE A 194 -10.16 -2.55 12.96
N ILE A 195 -11.02 -2.35 11.97
CA ILE A 195 -10.92 -1.24 11.01
C ILE A 195 -12.04 -0.27 11.32
N ARG A 196 -11.71 0.94 11.77
CA ARG A 196 -12.69 1.88 12.33
C ARG A 196 -13.72 2.42 11.33
N THR A 197 -13.44 2.36 10.05
CA THR A 197 -14.35 2.81 8.98
C THR A 197 -13.88 2.27 7.63
N PRO A 198 -14.77 2.01 6.67
CA PRO A 198 -14.36 1.74 5.29
C PRO A 198 -13.86 2.99 4.56
N MET A 199 -14.01 4.20 5.13
CA MET A 199 -13.71 5.47 4.47
C MET A 199 -12.34 6.02 4.92
N PHE A 200 -11.38 6.09 3.99
CA PHE A 200 -10.02 6.61 4.24
C PHE A 200 -9.77 7.81 3.30
N GLY A 201 -9.38 8.95 3.86
CA GLY A 201 -9.15 10.17 3.06
C GLY A 201 -10.39 10.70 2.34
N GLY A 202 -11.59 10.44 2.87
CA GLY A 202 -12.87 10.86 2.27
C GLY A 202 -13.41 9.93 1.18
N ALA A 203 -12.70 8.87 0.82
CA ALA A 203 -13.13 7.89 -0.17
C ALA A 203 -13.17 6.46 0.40
N PRO A 204 -13.95 5.53 -0.19
CA PRO A 204 -13.88 4.12 0.18
C PRO A 204 -12.46 3.57 -0.02
N MET A 205 -11.98 2.83 0.96
CA MET A 205 -10.70 2.13 0.89
C MET A 205 -10.73 1.10 -0.25
N ASN A 206 -9.61 0.93 -0.94
CA ASN A 206 -9.49 -0.12 -1.96
C ASN A 206 -9.36 -1.53 -1.32
N ALA A 207 -9.69 -2.55 -2.12
CA ALA A 207 -9.63 -3.95 -1.69
C ALA A 207 -8.22 -4.37 -1.25
N LEU A 208 -7.16 -3.86 -1.88
CA LEU A 208 -5.77 -4.22 -1.54
C LEU A 208 -5.42 -3.81 -0.11
N THR A 209 -5.65 -2.55 0.25
CA THR A 209 -5.39 -2.02 1.59
C THR A 209 -6.22 -2.77 2.64
N TYR A 210 -7.50 -3.05 2.34
CA TYR A 210 -8.34 -3.84 3.23
C TYR A 210 -7.77 -5.25 3.46
N ARG A 211 -7.42 -5.97 2.38
CA ARG A 211 -6.84 -7.31 2.46
C ARG A 211 -5.49 -7.31 3.21
N GLN A 212 -4.67 -6.28 3.04
CA GLN A 212 -3.42 -6.10 3.78
C GLN A 212 -3.65 -5.89 5.29
N MET A 213 -4.67 -5.11 5.67
CA MET A 213 -5.03 -4.90 7.07
C MET A 213 -5.54 -6.18 7.74
N ILE A 214 -6.54 -6.84 7.16
CA ILE A 214 -7.13 -8.06 7.73
C ILE A 214 -6.17 -9.25 7.69
N GLY A 215 -5.19 -9.22 6.78
CA GLY A 215 -4.09 -10.19 6.71
C GLY A 215 -3.21 -10.20 7.97
N ARG A 216 -3.28 -9.17 8.82
CA ARG A 216 -2.60 -9.12 10.11
C ARG A 216 -3.32 -9.88 11.22
N ALA A 217 -4.56 -10.33 11.00
CA ALA A 217 -5.30 -11.08 12.01
C ALA A 217 -4.89 -12.56 12.04
N GLY A 218 -4.65 -13.10 13.24
CA GLY A 218 -4.20 -14.46 13.52
C GLY A 218 -2.67 -14.59 13.61
N ARG A 219 -2.15 -14.89 14.81
CA ARG A 219 -0.72 -15.16 15.04
C ARG A 219 -0.43 -16.66 14.87
N LYS A 220 0.34 -17.02 13.84
CA LYS A 220 0.76 -18.41 13.58
C LYS A 220 1.45 -19.00 14.82
N GLY A 221 0.96 -20.14 15.29
CA GLY A 221 1.51 -20.84 16.45
C GLY A 221 1.13 -20.26 17.82
N ARG A 222 0.28 -19.22 17.89
CA ARG A 222 -0.25 -18.66 19.14
C ARG A 222 -1.77 -18.66 19.18
N ASP A 223 -2.41 -18.19 18.11
CA ASP A 223 -3.87 -18.06 18.05
C ASP A 223 -4.48 -19.24 17.29
N VAL A 224 -5.69 -19.65 17.69
CA VAL A 224 -6.50 -20.65 16.95
C VAL A 224 -7.32 -20.02 15.82
N LEU A 225 -7.63 -18.73 15.93
CA LEU A 225 -8.47 -17.98 15.00
C LEU A 225 -7.93 -16.54 14.89
N GLY A 226 -8.00 -15.95 13.70
CA GLY A 226 -7.81 -14.52 13.46
C GLY A 226 -9.15 -13.85 13.22
N GLU A 227 -9.41 -12.71 13.84
CA GLU A 227 -10.65 -11.95 13.65
C GLU A 227 -10.40 -10.61 12.98
N SER A 228 -11.21 -10.27 11.99
CA SER A 228 -11.26 -8.93 11.42
C SER A 228 -12.65 -8.34 11.60
N ILE A 229 -12.75 -7.16 12.19
CA ILE A 229 -14.01 -6.43 12.38
C ILE A 229 -13.91 -5.09 11.65
N LEU A 230 -14.66 -4.95 10.54
CA LEU A 230 -14.86 -3.67 9.87
C LEU A 230 -16.04 -2.95 10.50
N MET A 231 -15.81 -1.75 11.02
CA MET A 231 -16.86 -0.93 11.62
C MET A 231 -17.55 -0.10 10.55
N CYS A 232 -18.89 -0.16 10.57
CA CYS A 232 -19.74 0.61 9.67
C CYS A 232 -20.87 1.29 10.43
N ASP A 233 -21.28 2.44 9.92
CA ASP A 233 -22.47 3.17 10.31
C ASP A 233 -23.51 3.10 9.18
N GLY A 234 -24.68 3.71 9.38
CA GLY A 234 -25.75 3.72 8.37
C GLY A 234 -25.35 4.39 7.04
N GLN A 235 -24.40 5.33 7.05
CA GLN A 235 -23.99 6.08 5.87
C GLN A 235 -22.98 5.29 5.02
N ASN A 236 -22.07 4.56 5.65
CA ASN A 236 -20.98 3.85 4.99
C ASN A 236 -21.17 2.32 4.91
N ALA A 237 -22.28 1.79 5.44
CA ALA A 237 -22.60 0.35 5.39
C ALA A 237 -22.50 -0.25 3.99
N ARG A 238 -23.01 0.45 2.96
CA ARG A 238 -22.92 -0.02 1.57
C ARG A 238 -21.47 -0.23 1.14
N ALA A 239 -20.63 0.78 1.34
CA ALA A 239 -19.21 0.72 1.01
C ALA A 239 -18.49 -0.38 1.82
N GLY A 240 -18.85 -0.57 3.10
CA GLY A 240 -18.29 -1.64 3.92
C GLY A 240 -18.63 -3.03 3.39
N TRP A 241 -19.89 -3.28 3.01
CA TRP A 241 -20.31 -4.55 2.44
C TRP A 241 -19.69 -4.85 1.08
N GLU A 242 -19.55 -3.82 0.23
CA GLU A 242 -18.82 -3.92 -1.03
C GLU A 242 -17.34 -4.26 -0.78
N LEU A 243 -16.70 -3.62 0.21
CA LEU A 243 -15.29 -3.82 0.53
C LEU A 243 -14.97 -5.24 1.03
N VAL A 244 -15.77 -5.80 1.96
CA VAL A 244 -15.55 -7.16 2.48
C VAL A 244 -15.70 -8.21 1.37
N ARG A 245 -16.54 -7.92 0.37
CA ARG A 245 -16.77 -8.81 -0.78
C ARG A 245 -15.82 -8.56 -1.93
N ALA A 246 -15.14 -7.43 -1.95
CA ALA A 246 -14.27 -7.04 -3.04
C ALA A 246 -13.11 -8.03 -3.22
N GLU A 247 -12.89 -8.38 -4.47
CA GLU A 247 -11.71 -9.10 -4.93
C GLU A 247 -10.62 -8.10 -5.32
N LEU A 248 -9.38 -8.57 -5.39
CA LEU A 248 -8.29 -7.74 -5.91
C LEU A 248 -8.53 -7.48 -7.40
N LYS A 249 -8.29 -6.23 -7.83
CA LYS A 249 -8.32 -5.90 -9.25
C LYS A 249 -7.22 -6.65 -10.00
N PRO A 250 -7.43 -6.99 -11.28
CA PRO A 250 -6.35 -7.44 -12.14
C PRO A 250 -5.18 -6.47 -12.12
N ILE A 251 -3.98 -7.01 -12.14
CA ILE A 251 -2.79 -6.18 -12.35
C ILE A 251 -2.76 -5.69 -13.79
N ALA A 252 -2.24 -4.50 -13.98
CA ALA A 252 -1.99 -3.91 -15.29
C ALA A 252 -0.56 -3.36 -15.32
N SER A 253 0.02 -3.29 -16.50
CA SER A 253 1.33 -2.68 -16.70
C SER A 253 1.28 -1.18 -16.39
N CYS A 254 2.23 -0.71 -15.58
CA CYS A 254 2.39 0.73 -15.34
C CYS A 254 3.05 1.46 -16.52
N LEU A 255 3.50 0.75 -17.57
CA LEU A 255 4.17 1.37 -18.73
C LEU A 255 3.18 2.11 -19.65
N ASP A 256 1.89 1.84 -19.55
CA ASP A 256 0.82 2.52 -20.31
C ASP A 256 0.38 3.85 -19.68
N GLY A 257 0.89 4.21 -18.50
CA GLY A 257 0.43 5.37 -17.74
C GLY A 257 1.02 6.72 -18.21
N ASP A 258 0.24 7.80 -18.02
CA ASP A 258 0.65 9.22 -18.18
C ASP A 258 1.46 9.52 -19.46
N GLY A 259 0.87 9.15 -20.61
CA GLY A 259 1.51 9.30 -21.92
C GLY A 259 2.86 8.56 -21.97
N HIS A 260 2.87 7.34 -21.46
CA HIS A 260 4.01 6.43 -21.43
C HIS A 260 5.23 6.96 -20.65
N SER A 261 5.02 7.72 -19.58
CA SER A 261 6.12 8.32 -18.79
C SER A 261 7.13 7.27 -18.29
N HIS A 262 6.64 6.15 -17.77
CA HIS A 262 7.49 5.05 -17.31
C HIS A 262 8.21 4.34 -18.46
N LEU A 263 7.56 4.19 -19.62
CA LEU A 263 8.19 3.62 -20.82
C LEU A 263 9.26 4.55 -21.40
N LYS A 264 9.04 5.87 -21.42
CA LYS A 264 10.05 6.88 -21.81
C LYS A 264 11.31 6.73 -20.97
N ARG A 265 11.14 6.59 -19.66
CA ARG A 265 12.24 6.33 -18.73
C ARG A 265 12.95 5.02 -19.06
N ALA A 266 12.23 3.92 -19.18
CA ALA A 266 12.81 2.62 -19.49
C ALA A 266 13.58 2.60 -20.83
N ILE A 267 13.03 3.22 -21.89
CA ILE A 267 13.69 3.35 -23.19
C ILE A 267 14.96 4.22 -23.09
N LEU A 268 14.92 5.33 -22.35
CA LEU A 268 16.12 6.13 -22.13
C LEU A 268 17.20 5.33 -21.37
N GLU A 269 16.82 4.57 -20.35
CA GLU A 269 17.75 3.77 -19.53
C GLU A 269 18.48 2.71 -20.38
N ILE A 270 17.79 1.98 -21.25
CA ILE A 270 18.42 0.96 -22.12
C ILE A 270 19.31 1.57 -23.22
N ILE A 271 18.95 2.75 -23.74
CA ILE A 271 19.76 3.45 -24.74
C ILE A 271 21.01 4.06 -24.08
N ALA A 272 20.83 4.76 -22.95
CA ALA A 272 21.92 5.45 -22.25
C ALA A 272 22.89 4.50 -21.56
N SER A 273 22.45 3.29 -21.17
CA SER A 273 23.33 2.23 -20.69
C SER A 273 24.05 1.46 -21.81
N GLY A 274 23.69 1.69 -23.07
CA GLY A 274 24.27 1.00 -24.23
C GLY A 274 23.76 -0.44 -24.43
N VAL A 275 22.67 -0.83 -23.77
CA VAL A 275 22.05 -2.16 -23.93
C VAL A 275 21.25 -2.25 -25.23
N ALA A 276 20.64 -1.14 -25.66
CA ALA A 276 19.88 -1.06 -26.90
C ALA A 276 20.37 0.12 -27.76
N SER A 277 20.58 -0.11 -29.05
CA SER A 277 21.00 0.96 -29.98
C SER A 277 20.28 0.91 -31.32
N THR A 278 19.62 -0.19 -31.66
CA THR A 278 18.87 -0.36 -32.90
C THR A 278 17.36 -0.35 -32.66
N THR A 279 16.56 -0.24 -33.72
CA THR A 279 15.10 -0.40 -33.65
C THR A 279 14.72 -1.79 -33.16
N GLU A 280 15.40 -2.83 -33.66
CA GLU A 280 15.17 -4.22 -33.26
C GLU A 280 15.43 -4.44 -31.76
N ASP A 281 16.48 -3.81 -31.20
CA ASP A 281 16.75 -3.90 -29.76
C ASP A 281 15.61 -3.30 -28.92
N LEU A 282 15.06 -2.16 -29.36
CA LEU A 282 13.92 -1.53 -28.69
C LEU A 282 12.66 -2.39 -28.78
N GLU A 283 12.35 -2.93 -29.95
CA GLU A 283 11.23 -3.87 -30.13
C GLU A 283 11.40 -5.07 -29.20
N ARG A 284 12.59 -5.69 -29.21
CA ARG A 284 12.90 -6.85 -28.37
C ARG A 284 12.73 -6.53 -26.90
N PHE A 285 13.23 -5.39 -26.42
CA PHE A 285 13.07 -4.97 -25.04
C PHE A 285 11.59 -4.80 -24.67
N VAL A 286 10.83 -4.02 -25.46
CA VAL A 286 9.42 -3.73 -25.15
C VAL A 286 8.57 -5.01 -25.22
N ASN A 287 8.86 -5.92 -26.15
CA ASN A 287 8.19 -7.21 -26.27
C ASN A 287 8.50 -8.17 -25.13
N CYS A 288 9.57 -7.94 -24.35
CA CYS A 288 9.87 -8.65 -23.11
C CYS A 288 9.16 -8.04 -21.88
N THR A 289 8.41 -6.96 -22.01
CA THR A 289 7.73 -6.30 -20.87
C THR A 289 6.34 -6.88 -20.61
N LEU A 290 5.86 -6.72 -19.37
CA LEU A 290 4.48 -7.03 -19.00
C LEU A 290 3.48 -6.28 -19.89
N PHE A 291 3.84 -5.08 -20.37
CA PHE A 291 3.00 -4.28 -21.25
C PHE A 291 2.70 -4.97 -22.57
N SER A 292 3.70 -5.57 -23.22
CA SER A 292 3.49 -6.32 -24.46
C SER A 292 2.68 -7.60 -24.22
N CYS A 293 2.99 -8.32 -23.14
CA CYS A 293 2.23 -9.51 -22.74
C CYS A 293 0.74 -9.17 -22.49
N GLU A 294 0.46 -8.07 -21.80
CA GLU A 294 -0.91 -7.60 -21.52
C GLU A 294 -1.67 -7.21 -22.79
N LYS A 295 -1.02 -6.52 -23.73
CA LYS A 295 -1.65 -6.13 -25.01
C LYS A 295 -1.79 -7.30 -25.99
N GLN A 296 -1.20 -8.47 -25.68
CA GLN A 296 -1.21 -9.68 -26.50
C GLN A 296 -0.79 -9.45 -27.97
N ARG A 297 0.03 -8.43 -28.21
CA ARG A 297 0.54 -8.08 -29.52
C ARG A 297 2.01 -7.68 -29.43
N PRO A 298 2.86 -8.13 -30.36
CA PRO A 298 4.21 -7.61 -30.46
C PRO A 298 4.15 -6.16 -30.94
N PHE A 299 4.89 -5.29 -30.28
CA PHE A 299 5.17 -3.95 -30.75
C PHE A 299 6.21 -4.01 -31.87
N ARG A 300 5.99 -3.17 -32.89
CA ARG A 300 6.91 -2.96 -34.01
C ARG A 300 7.21 -1.48 -34.11
N PHE A 301 8.47 -1.16 -34.32
CA PHE A 301 8.99 0.18 -34.37
C PHE A 301 9.88 0.36 -35.60
N ASP A 302 9.42 1.21 -36.51
CA ASP A 302 10.20 1.65 -37.65
C ASP A 302 10.65 3.10 -37.43
N ILE A 303 11.95 3.33 -37.60
CA ILE A 303 12.56 4.65 -37.44
C ILE A 303 12.07 5.63 -38.51
N GLU A 304 11.69 5.14 -39.70
CA GLU A 304 11.17 5.97 -40.79
C GLU A 304 9.78 6.53 -40.47
N SER A 305 9.02 5.83 -39.63
CA SER A 305 7.70 6.29 -39.14
C SER A 305 7.79 7.57 -38.31
N LEU A 306 8.99 7.92 -37.80
CA LEU A 306 9.21 9.16 -37.06
C LEU A 306 9.04 10.40 -37.95
N ASN A 307 9.34 10.29 -39.25
CA ASN A 307 9.31 11.39 -40.21
C ASN A 307 7.92 11.69 -40.80
N GLN A 308 7.00 10.72 -40.74
CA GLN A 308 5.65 10.86 -41.33
C GLN A 308 4.68 11.66 -40.45
N GLY A 309 5.01 11.88 -39.18
CA GLY A 309 4.18 12.62 -38.23
C GLY A 309 4.11 14.14 -38.47
N SER A 310 5.04 14.71 -39.23
CA SER A 310 5.05 16.13 -39.59
C SER A 310 4.18 16.46 -40.81
N SER A 311 3.86 15.48 -41.67
CA SER A 311 3.12 15.72 -42.92
C SER A 311 1.61 15.41 -42.84
N LEU A 312 1.16 14.64 -41.85
CA LEU A 312 -0.25 14.26 -41.71
C LEU A 312 -1.16 15.35 -41.11
N ARG A 313 -0.62 16.50 -40.68
CA ARG A 313 -1.44 17.63 -40.17
C ARG A 313 -2.09 18.49 -41.26
N GLN A 314 -1.86 18.23 -42.56
CA GLN A 314 -2.44 19.03 -43.65
C GLN A 314 -3.43 18.32 -44.58
N GLN A 315 -3.69 17.02 -44.48
CA GLN A 315 -4.54 16.32 -45.48
C GLN A 315 -5.77 15.54 -44.99
N HIS A 316 -6.01 15.35 -43.69
CA HIS A 316 -7.29 14.78 -43.23
C HIS A 316 -8.27 15.85 -42.72
N ARG A 317 -8.86 16.60 -43.66
CA ARG A 317 -10.26 17.05 -43.53
C ARG A 317 -11.07 16.17 -44.48
N HIS A 318 -12.02 15.41 -43.94
CA HIS A 318 -12.92 14.46 -44.61
C HIS A 318 -12.47 12.99 -44.61
N SER A 319 -12.60 12.36 -43.43
CA SER A 319 -13.20 11.02 -43.29
C SER A 319 -13.63 10.88 -41.83
N GLU A 320 -14.94 10.78 -41.59
CA GLU A 320 -15.48 10.38 -40.29
C GLU A 320 -15.47 8.85 -40.26
N GLU A 321 -14.47 8.25 -39.60
CA GLU A 321 -14.48 6.90 -39.01
C GLU A 321 -13.09 6.66 -38.36
N ASP A 322 -13.10 6.06 -37.16
CA ASP A 322 -11.99 5.82 -36.20
C ASP A 322 -11.48 7.01 -35.35
N PRO A 323 -12.04 7.22 -34.15
CA PRO A 323 -11.40 8.01 -33.11
C PRO A 323 -10.32 7.15 -32.42
N GLU A 324 -9.06 7.61 -32.47
CA GLU A 324 -7.84 7.02 -31.87
C GLU A 324 -7.09 5.97 -32.72
N ALA A 325 -6.48 6.40 -33.82
CA ALA A 325 -5.24 5.78 -34.29
C ALA A 325 -4.14 6.03 -33.23
N GLU A 326 -4.08 5.20 -32.19
CA GLU A 326 -3.00 5.19 -31.20
C GLU A 326 -1.65 5.15 -31.93
N SER A 327 -0.90 6.26 -31.89
CA SER A 327 0.50 6.25 -32.29
C SER A 327 1.21 5.16 -31.51
N ASP A 328 1.93 4.27 -32.21
CA ASP A 328 2.78 3.24 -31.61
C ASP A 328 3.53 3.78 -30.36
N PRO A 329 3.39 3.15 -29.19
CA PRO A 329 3.97 3.64 -27.94
C PRO A 329 5.49 3.82 -28.00
N ILE A 330 6.19 2.93 -28.71
CA ILE A 330 7.65 3.03 -28.89
C ILE A 330 7.96 4.31 -29.68
N SER A 331 7.29 4.52 -30.79
CA SER A 331 7.42 5.72 -31.61
C SER A 331 7.12 6.99 -30.81
N ALA A 332 6.07 7.02 -30.00
CA ALA A 332 5.74 8.17 -29.16
C ALA A 332 6.85 8.49 -28.14
N CYS A 333 7.44 7.47 -27.52
CA CYS A 333 8.55 7.63 -26.59
C CYS A 333 9.83 8.09 -27.28
N VAL A 334 10.21 7.46 -28.40
CA VAL A 334 11.42 7.82 -29.15
C VAL A 334 11.31 9.24 -29.72
N ARG A 335 10.15 9.64 -30.26
CA ARG A 335 9.90 11.03 -30.69
C ARG A 335 10.13 12.02 -29.56
N PHE A 336 9.59 11.75 -28.37
CA PHE A 336 9.80 12.60 -27.21
C PHE A 336 11.30 12.71 -26.86
N LEU A 337 12.01 11.58 -26.77
CA LEU A 337 13.42 11.59 -26.38
C LEU A 337 14.32 12.29 -27.41
N LEU A 338 13.99 12.19 -28.71
CA LEU A 338 14.68 12.94 -29.77
C LEU A 338 14.34 14.43 -29.71
N GLN A 339 13.06 14.79 -29.58
CA GLN A 339 12.59 16.17 -29.54
C GLN A 339 13.22 16.98 -28.40
N TYR A 340 13.43 16.35 -27.25
CA TYR A 340 14.03 16.98 -26.06
C TYR A 340 15.52 16.66 -25.91
N GLU A 341 16.18 16.20 -26.98
CA GLU A 341 17.63 15.97 -27.03
C GLU A 341 18.18 15.03 -25.95
N PHE A 342 17.39 14.07 -25.45
CA PHE A 342 17.88 13.00 -24.56
C PHE A 342 18.66 11.95 -25.33
N ILE A 343 18.25 11.69 -26.56
CA ILE A 343 18.90 10.76 -27.49
C ILE A 343 19.06 11.44 -28.84
N ARG A 344 19.93 10.88 -29.70
CA ARG A 344 20.14 11.33 -31.07
C ARG A 344 20.32 10.13 -31.99
N LEU A 345 20.08 10.36 -33.29
CA LEU A 345 20.38 9.41 -34.35
C LEU A 345 21.81 9.60 -34.83
N GLN A 346 22.57 8.50 -34.89
CA GLN A 346 23.91 8.44 -35.43
C GLN A 346 23.93 7.44 -36.58
N GLN A 347 24.25 7.90 -37.78
CA GLN A 347 24.40 7.04 -38.96
C GLN A 347 25.79 6.41 -38.98
N HIS A 348 25.83 5.09 -39.18
CA HIS A 348 27.09 4.37 -39.34
C HIS A 348 27.59 4.52 -40.78
N SER A 349 28.80 5.07 -40.95
CA SER A 349 29.34 5.50 -42.24
C SER A 349 29.57 4.38 -43.26
N THR A 350 29.70 3.13 -42.81
CA THR A 350 29.96 1.96 -43.68
C THR A 350 28.74 1.07 -43.94
N THR A 351 27.75 1.03 -43.03
CA THR A 351 26.57 0.15 -43.15
C THR A 351 25.30 0.91 -43.51
N GLY A 352 25.28 2.24 -43.34
CA GLY A 352 24.09 3.06 -43.56
C GLY A 352 23.02 2.93 -42.46
N GLU A 353 23.27 2.09 -41.45
CA GLU A 353 22.34 1.86 -40.35
C GLU A 353 22.26 3.07 -39.41
N SER A 354 21.05 3.38 -38.96
CA SER A 354 20.78 4.46 -38.00
C SER A 354 20.74 3.90 -36.59
N LEU A 355 21.68 4.36 -35.75
CA LEU A 355 21.79 3.96 -34.35
C LEU A 355 21.24 5.06 -33.44
N LEU A 356 20.54 4.66 -32.38
CA LEU A 356 20.09 5.52 -31.30
C LEU A 356 21.17 5.59 -30.22
N VAL A 357 21.62 6.80 -29.92
CA VAL A 357 22.69 7.03 -28.92
C VAL A 357 22.24 8.12 -27.96
N ALA A 358 22.48 7.91 -26.66
CA ALA A 358 22.18 8.94 -25.66
C ALA A 358 23.08 10.17 -25.81
N THR A 359 22.51 11.35 -25.55
CA THR A 359 23.27 12.60 -25.45
C THR A 359 23.88 12.75 -24.05
N GLN A 360 24.62 13.84 -23.83
CA GLN A 360 25.07 14.18 -22.47
C GLN A 360 23.90 14.40 -21.51
N LEU A 361 22.78 14.97 -21.98
CA LEU A 361 21.58 15.16 -21.16
C LEU A 361 20.92 13.82 -20.82
N GLY A 362 20.81 12.92 -21.79
CA GLY A 362 20.32 11.55 -21.56
C GLY A 362 21.18 10.78 -20.56
N GLY A 363 22.50 10.81 -20.74
CA GLY A 363 23.46 10.19 -19.82
C GLY A 363 23.40 10.80 -18.42
N ALA A 364 23.25 12.13 -18.30
CA ALA A 364 23.10 12.80 -17.01
C ALA A 364 21.80 12.41 -16.28
N CYS A 365 20.69 12.25 -17.01
CA CYS A 365 19.43 11.81 -16.41
C CYS A 365 19.51 10.38 -15.88
N LEU A 366 20.14 9.48 -16.64
CA LEU A 366 20.44 8.13 -16.16
C LEU A 366 21.29 8.16 -14.90
N ALA A 367 22.41 8.90 -14.92
CA ALA A 367 23.32 9.01 -13.77
C ALA A 367 22.65 9.61 -12.53
N ALA A 368 21.71 10.55 -12.72
CA ALA A 368 20.93 11.16 -11.66
C ALA A 368 19.70 10.33 -11.22
N SER A 369 19.46 9.16 -11.82
CA SER A 369 18.26 8.32 -11.58
C SER A 369 16.93 9.08 -11.76
N MET A 370 16.90 10.03 -12.68
CA MET A 370 15.81 10.98 -12.86
C MET A 370 14.95 10.61 -14.08
N ALA A 371 13.64 10.80 -13.98
CA ALA A 371 12.75 10.62 -15.12
C ALA A 371 13.01 11.71 -16.18
N PRO A 372 12.84 11.40 -17.49
CA PRO A 372 13.15 12.37 -18.55
C PRO A 372 12.40 13.71 -18.42
N ARG A 373 11.12 13.71 -18.04
CA ARG A 373 10.36 14.96 -17.86
C ARG A 373 10.94 15.83 -16.75
N ASP A 374 11.24 15.24 -15.59
CA ASP A 374 11.81 15.94 -14.44
C ASP A 374 13.22 16.44 -14.75
N GLY A 375 14.00 15.63 -15.48
CA GLY A 375 15.34 16.00 -15.97
C GLY A 375 15.32 17.21 -16.88
N PHE A 376 14.38 17.25 -17.83
CA PHE A 376 14.22 18.42 -18.71
C PHE A 376 13.81 19.67 -17.93
N LEU A 377 12.84 19.55 -17.00
CA LEU A 377 12.40 20.67 -16.17
C LEU A 377 13.54 21.21 -15.32
N LEU A 378 14.28 20.34 -14.64
CA LEU A 378 15.43 20.74 -13.83
C LEU A 378 16.50 21.40 -14.69
N PHE A 379 16.81 20.85 -15.87
CA PHE A 379 17.78 21.45 -16.79
C PHE A 379 17.37 22.86 -17.22
N SER A 380 16.10 23.05 -17.58
CA SER A 380 15.55 24.37 -17.93
C SER A 380 15.65 25.36 -16.77
N GLU A 381 15.29 24.97 -15.55
CA GLU A 381 15.38 25.84 -14.38
C GLU A 381 16.84 26.18 -14.01
N LEU A 382 17.76 25.22 -14.14
CA LEU A 382 19.20 25.45 -13.94
C LEU A 382 19.78 26.41 -14.99
N GLN A 383 19.28 26.37 -16.23
CA GLN A 383 19.66 27.34 -17.26
C GLN A 383 19.12 28.74 -16.98
N LYS A 384 17.91 28.88 -16.43
CA LYS A 384 17.34 30.18 -16.03
C LYS A 384 18.04 30.79 -14.82
N ALA A 385 18.54 29.96 -13.92
CA ALA A 385 19.22 30.39 -12.70
C ALA A 385 20.69 30.80 -12.92
N ARG A 386 21.28 30.42 -14.06
CA ARG A 386 22.61 30.85 -14.51
C ARG A 386 22.52 32.16 -15.26
#